data_AF-A0A016EDT2-F1
#
_entry.id   AF-A0A016EDT2-F1
#
_cell.length_a   1.000
_cell.length_b   1.000
_cell.length_c   1.000
_cell.angle_alpha   90.00
_cell.angle_beta   90.00
_cell.angle_gamma   90.00
#
_symmetry.space_group_name_H-M   'P 1'
#
loop_
_entity.id
_entity.type
_entity.pdbx_description
1 polymer ?
#
loop_
_entity_poly.entity_id
_entity_poly.type
_entity_poly.pdbx_seq_one_letter_code
_entity_poly.pdbx_strand_id
1 'polypeptide(L)'
;MYAQQQKTQQSQQRTAAPSYTLKGVLLDSLTQEGEPYATIKIAKKNAPQKALKMAVTDLNGKFQEKLTVAPGEYIITLFKFRK
;
A
#
# COMPACT_ATOMS: atom_id res chain seq x y z
N MET A 1 26.29 48.84 -11.42
CA MET A 1 24.91 48.29 -11.44
C MET A 1 24.96 46.81 -11.79
N TYR A 2 25.35 45.94 -10.84
CA TYR A 2 25.27 44.49 -11.02
C TYR A 2 24.16 43.96 -10.11
N ALA A 3 23.00 43.66 -10.71
CA ALA A 3 21.90 43.03 -9.99
C ALA A 3 22.22 41.55 -9.80
N GLN A 4 22.40 41.13 -8.55
CA GLN A 4 22.45 39.73 -8.18
C GLN A 4 21.02 39.16 -8.26
N GLN A 5 20.82 38.21 -9.18
CA GLN A 5 19.62 37.39 -9.23
C GLN A 5 19.58 36.49 -8.00
N GLN A 6 18.70 36.81 -7.05
CA GLN A 6 18.38 35.93 -5.94
C GLN A 6 17.58 34.74 -6.49
N LYS A 7 18.23 33.57 -6.54
CA LYS A 7 17.54 32.29 -6.71
C LYS A 7 16.65 32.08 -5.49
N THR A 8 15.34 32.24 -5.67
CA THR A 8 14.34 31.82 -4.70
C THR A 8 14.46 30.32 -4.49
N GLN A 9 15.12 29.91 -3.40
CA GLN A 9 15.05 28.56 -2.89
C GLN A 9 13.65 28.40 -2.26
N GLN A 10 12.70 27.90 -3.05
CA GLN A 10 11.45 27.39 -2.51
C GLN A 10 11.78 26.15 -1.69
N SER A 11 11.81 26.30 -0.37
CA SER A 11 11.76 25.21 0.58
C SER A 11 10.40 24.52 0.42
N GLN A 12 10.34 23.52 -0.46
CA GLN A 12 9.25 22.55 -0.46
C GLN A 12 9.33 21.82 0.89
N GLN A 13 8.51 22.26 1.86
CA GLN A 13 8.22 21.46 3.04
C GLN A 13 7.62 20.14 2.55
N ARG A 14 8.47 19.12 2.40
CA ARG A 14 8.03 17.75 2.20
C ARG A 14 7.36 17.32 3.50
N THR A 15 6.06 17.60 3.63
CA THR A 15 5.23 16.92 4.63
C THR A 15 5.42 15.43 4.41
N ALA A 16 6.07 14.77 5.38
CA ALA A 16 6.26 13.33 5.33
C ALA A 16 4.89 12.67 5.13
N ALA A 17 4.81 11.76 4.17
CA ALA A 17 3.57 11.04 3.95
C ALA A 17 3.18 10.31 5.25
N PRO A 18 1.90 10.37 5.66
CA PRO A 18 1.45 9.68 6.86
C PRO A 18 1.67 8.17 6.73
N SER A 19 1.80 7.51 7.88
CA SER A 19 1.99 6.07 7.95
C SER A 19 0.74 5.39 8.51
N TYR A 20 0.27 4.36 7.82
CA TYR A 20 -0.90 3.58 8.18
C TYR A 20 -0.51 2.11 8.36
N THR A 21 -1.17 1.40 9.27
CA THR A 21 -1.05 -0.05 9.40
C THR A 21 -2.32 -0.69 8.86
N LEU A 22 -2.18 -1.44 7.77
CA LEU A 22 -3.25 -2.25 7.21
C LEU A 22 -3.12 -3.67 7.77
N LYS A 23 -4.17 -4.17 8.44
CA LYS A 23 -4.21 -5.54 8.98
C LYS A 23 -5.52 -6.22 8.59
N GLY A 24 -5.49 -7.53 8.42
CA GLY A 24 -6.67 -8.32 8.11
C GLY A 24 -6.41 -9.82 8.14
N VAL A 25 -7.47 -10.58 7.88
CA VAL A 25 -7.43 -12.04 7.73
C VAL A 25 -8.24 -12.41 6.49
N LEU A 26 -7.65 -13.20 5.59
CA LEU A 26 -8.34 -13.80 4.47
C LEU A 26 -8.80 -15.19 4.87
N LEU A 27 -10.10 -15.46 4.73
CA LEU A 27 -10.72 -16.74 5.06
C LEU A 27 -11.29 -17.39 3.81
N ASP A 28 -11.20 -18.72 3.74
CA ASP A 28 -12.01 -19.51 2.81
C ASP A 28 -13.48 -19.43 3.23
N SER A 29 -14.37 -19.19 2.26
CA SER A 29 -15.78 -18.97 2.56
C SER A 29 -16.53 -20.22 3.03
N LEU A 30 -16.03 -21.42 2.69
CA LEU A 30 -16.69 -22.67 3.02
C LEU A 30 -16.24 -23.18 4.38
N THR A 31 -14.93 -23.20 4.63
CA THR A 31 -14.36 -23.74 5.87
C THR A 31 -14.19 -22.70 6.96
N GLN A 32 -14.22 -21.41 6.60
CA GLN A 32 -13.81 -20.29 7.45
C GLN A 32 -12.37 -20.39 7.96
N GLU A 33 -11.55 -21.25 7.36
CA GLU A 33 -10.14 -21.37 7.67
C GLU A 33 -9.34 -20.28 6.96
N GLY A 34 -8.22 -19.89 7.56
CA GLY A 34 -7.32 -18.91 6.98
C GLY A 34 -6.75 -19.40 5.64
N GLU A 35 -6.80 -18.56 4.61
CA GLU A 35 -6.27 -18.89 3.29
C GLU A 35 -4.75 -18.62 3.25
N PRO A 36 -3.90 -19.66 3.29
CA PRO A 36 -2.47 -19.45 3.43
C PRO A 36 -1.85 -19.05 2.08
N TYR A 37 -0.82 -18.20 2.16
CA TYR A 37 0.01 -17.80 1.02
C TYR A 37 -0.76 -17.14 -0.13
N ALA A 38 -1.91 -16.54 0.14
CA ALA A 38 -2.58 -15.67 -0.81
C ALA A 38 -1.77 -14.39 -0.97
N THR A 39 -1.71 -13.89 -2.21
CA THR A 39 -1.05 -12.63 -2.53
C THR A 39 -2.00 -11.46 -2.30
N ILE A 40 -1.48 -10.42 -1.68
CA ILE A 40 -2.15 -9.15 -1.42
C ILE A 40 -1.47 -8.09 -2.26
N LYS A 41 -2.24 -7.44 -3.13
CA LYS A 41 -1.80 -6.26 -3.89
C LYS A 41 -2.54 -5.03 -3.38
N ILE A 42 -1.78 -3.99 -3.06
CA ILE A 42 -2.32 -2.68 -2.65
C ILE A 42 -1.91 -1.66 -3.70
N ALA A 43 -2.89 -0.97 -4.29
CA ALA A 43 -2.66 0.03 -5.34
C ALA A 43 -3.58 1.23 -5.16
N LYS A 44 -3.25 2.38 -5.77
CA LYS A 44 -4.18 3.52 -5.82
C LYS A 44 -5.35 3.21 -6.74
N LYS A 45 -6.55 3.69 -6.40
CA LYS A 45 -7.76 3.49 -7.22
C LYS A 45 -7.60 3.95 -8.67
N ASN A 46 -6.88 5.05 -8.91
CA ASN A 46 -6.66 5.60 -10.25
C ASN A 46 -5.54 4.90 -11.04
N ALA A 47 -4.79 4.00 -10.41
CA ALA A 47 -3.70 3.25 -11.04
C ALA A 47 -3.65 1.81 -10.49
N PRO A 48 -4.72 1.00 -10.63
CA PRO A 48 -4.84 -0.32 -10.00
C PRO A 48 -3.80 -1.32 -10.52
N GLN A 49 -3.26 -1.08 -11.71
CA GLN A 49 -2.22 -1.92 -12.30
C GLN A 49 -0.85 -1.70 -11.63
N LYS A 50 -0.59 -0.51 -11.07
CA LYS A 50 0.68 -0.18 -10.41
C LYS A 50 0.59 -0.48 -8.91
N ALA A 51 1.14 -1.62 -8.51
CA ALA A 51 1.25 -1.99 -7.10
C ALA A 51 2.10 -0.96 -6.34
N LEU A 52 1.59 -0.49 -5.21
CA LEU A 52 2.39 0.25 -4.22
C LEU A 52 3.09 -0.72 -3.27
N LYS A 53 2.41 -1.81 -2.93
CA LYS A 53 2.92 -2.85 -2.04
C LYS A 53 2.33 -4.19 -2.45
N MET A 54 3.16 -5.21 -2.37
CA MET A 54 2.78 -6.62 -2.46
C MET A 54 3.11 -7.28 -1.13
N ALA A 55 2.24 -8.16 -0.67
CA ALA A 55 2.44 -8.96 0.54
C ALA A 55 1.80 -10.34 0.36
N VAL A 56 2.01 -11.22 1.34
CA VAL A 56 1.39 -12.54 1.37
C VAL A 56 0.71 -12.76 2.72
N THR A 57 -0.38 -13.52 2.73
CA THR A 57 -0.99 -14.00 3.97
C THR A 57 -0.11 -15.06 4.63
N ASP A 58 -0.13 -15.10 5.96
CA ASP A 58 0.52 -16.16 6.73
C ASP A 58 -0.25 -17.50 6.67
N LEU A 59 0.23 -18.50 7.39
CA LEU A 59 -0.38 -19.83 7.49
C LEU A 59 -1.84 -19.82 7.97
N ASN A 60 -2.28 -18.76 8.65
CA ASN A 60 -3.63 -18.58 9.18
C ASN A 60 -4.40 -17.51 8.41
N GLY A 61 -3.96 -17.15 7.19
CA GLY A 61 -4.61 -16.14 6.36
C GLY A 61 -4.39 -14.69 6.82
N LYS A 62 -3.58 -14.44 7.85
CA LYS A 62 -3.40 -13.10 8.43
C LYS A 62 -2.37 -12.30 7.65
N PHE A 63 -2.52 -10.98 7.67
CA PHE A 63 -1.53 -10.04 7.15
C PHE A 63 -1.52 -8.75 7.97
N GLN A 64 -0.35 -8.12 8.03
CA GLN A 64 -0.18 -6.79 8.60
C GLN A 64 0.95 -6.06 7.88
N GLU A 65 0.60 -4.98 7.19
CA GLU A 65 1.54 -4.18 6.39
C GLU A 65 1.50 -2.71 6.81
N LYS A 66 2.70 -2.13 6.96
CA LYS A 66 2.87 -0.70 7.18
C LYS A 66 3.00 0.01 5.83
N LEU A 67 2.16 1.02 5.60
CA LEU A 67 2.08 1.81 4.38
C LEU A 67 2.39 3.27 4.70
N THR A 68 3.47 3.81 4.13
CA THR A 68 3.77 5.25 4.20
C THR A 68 3.36 5.90 2.90
N VAL A 69 2.12 6.40 2.86
CA VAL A 69 1.46 6.86 1.64
C VAL A 69 0.59 8.08 1.93
N ALA A 70 0.30 8.89 0.91
CA ALA A 70 -0.64 10.00 1.05
C ALA A 70 -2.05 9.48 1.42
N PRO A 71 -2.90 10.25 2.13
CA PRO A 71 -4.30 9.90 2.29
C PRO A 71 -5.01 9.73 0.92
N GLY A 72 -5.99 8.84 0.84
CA GLY A 72 -6.79 8.66 -0.39
C GLY A 72 -7.45 7.29 -0.50
N GLU A 73 -7.96 6.99 -1.69
CA GLU A 73 -8.63 5.73 -2.01
C GLU A 73 -7.66 4.70 -2.62
N TYR A 74 -7.72 3.49 -2.07
CA TYR A 74 -6.87 2.36 -2.45
C TYR A 74 -7.71 1.15 -2.80
N ILE A 75 -7.19 0.32 -3.69
CA ILE A 75 -7.76 -0.98 -4.03
C ILE A 75 -6.84 -2.05 -3.46
N ILE A 76 -7.45 -2.99 -2.73
CA ILE A 76 -6.80 -4.22 -2.28
C ILE A 76 -7.30 -5.34 -3.19
N THR A 77 -6.37 -6.06 -3.83
CA THR A 77 -6.68 -7.26 -4.60
C THR A 77 -6.06 -8.45 -3.89
N LEU A 78 -6.88 -9.46 -3.63
CA LEU A 78 -6.50 -10.71 -2.98
C LEU A 78 -6.62 -11.81 -4.03
N PHE A 79 -5.56 -12.59 -4.22
CA PHE A 79 -5.58 -13.70 -5.15
C PHE A 79 -4.67 -14.82 -4.66
N LYS A 80 -5.09 -16.06 -4.89
CA LYS A 80 -4.30 -17.25 -4.62
C LYS A 80 -4.10 -18.02 -5.91
N PHE A 81 -2.90 -18.55 -6.12
CA PHE A 81 -2.64 -19.47 -7.22
C PHE A 81 -3.32 -20.80 -6.91
N ARG A 82 -4.28 -21.19 -7.76
CA ARG A 82 -4.76 -22.57 -7.79
C ARG A 82 -3.74 -23.39 -8.59
N LYS A 83 -3.23 -24.45 -7.98
CA LYS A 83 -2.43 -25.46 -8.67
C LYS A 83 -3.31 -26.30 -9.56
#